data_AF-I4HES1-F1
#
_entry.id   AF-I4HES1-F1
#
_cell.length_a   1.000
_cell.length_b   1.000
_cell.length_c   1.000
_cell.angle_alpha   90.00
_cell.angle_beta   90.00
_cell.angle_gamma   90.00
#
_symmetry.space_group_name_H-M   'P 1'
#
loop_
_entity.id
_entity.type
_entity.pdbx_description
1 polymer ?
#
loop_
_entity_poly.entity_id
_entity_poly.type
_entity_poly.pdbx_seq_one_letter_code
_entity_poly.pdbx_strand_id
1 'polypeptide(L)' 'MKVPTDLTIPEIEEIRKEGVKALLERLGIAKAAFFLRETSSQPLNYLEIKDQLFGEMTGTDIYDQIKGGYH' A
#
# COMPACT_ATOMS: atom_id res chain seq x y z
N MET A 1 12.10 27.65 -7.35
CA MET A 1 10.84 27.21 -6.72
C MET A 1 11.23 26.28 -5.57
N LYS A 2 10.96 26.64 -4.30
CA LYS A 2 11.28 25.77 -3.17
C LYS A 2 10.21 24.69 -3.11
N VAL A 3 10.58 23.44 -3.36
CA VAL A 3 9.68 22.29 -3.21
C VAL A 3 9.35 22.16 -1.72
N PRO A 4 8.07 22.11 -1.31
CA PRO A 4 7.70 21.87 0.07
C PRO A 4 8.26 20.52 0.51
N THR A 5 9.09 20.51 1.55
CA THR A 5 9.76 19.32 2.09
C THR A 5 8.96 18.62 3.21
N ASP A 6 7.78 19.11 3.57
CA ASP A 6 6.90 18.47 4.57
C ASP A 6 6.12 17.28 3.97
N LEU A 7 6.84 16.37 3.29
CA LEU A 7 6.34 15.03 3.04
C LEU A 7 6.55 14.22 4.31
N THR A 8 5.58 14.22 5.21
CA THR A 8 5.59 13.32 6.37
C THR A 8 5.39 11.90 5.85
N ILE A 9 6.46 11.10 5.84
CA ILE A 9 6.37 9.69 5.47
C ILE A 9 5.70 8.97 6.65
N PRO A 10 4.55 8.30 6.45
CA PRO A 10 3.89 7.58 7.52
C PRO A 10 4.74 6.43 8.04
N GLU A 11 4.67 6.17 9.34
CA GLU A 11 5.43 5.10 9.98
C GLU A 11 4.93 3.74 9.50
N ILE A 12 5.86 2.81 9.23
CA ILE A 12 5.52 1.51 8.64
C ILE A 12 4.52 0.70 9.48
N GLU A 13 4.56 0.86 10.82
CA GLU A 13 3.63 0.22 11.73
C GLU A 13 2.21 0.80 11.64
N GLU A 14 2.07 2.10 11.34
CA GLU A 14 0.77 2.74 11.13
C GLU A 14 0.14 2.23 9.83
N ILE A 15 0.92 2.24 8.74
CA ILE A 15 0.50 1.70 7.43
C ILE A 15 0.08 0.23 7.57
N ARG A 16 0.82 -0.58 8.33
CA ARG A 16 0.48 -1.99 8.55
C ARG A 16 -0.87 -2.15 9.24
N LYS A 17 -1.15 -1.36 10.29
CA LYS A 17 -2.43 -1.40 11.01
C LYS A 17 -3.59 -1.00 10.10
N GLU A 18 -3.41 0.06 9.31
CA GLU A 18 -4.41 0.52 8.35
C GLU A 18 -4.68 -0.54 7.26
N GLY A 19 -3.62 -1.16 6.73
CA GLY A 19 -3.74 -2.23 5.75
C GLY A 19 -4.52 -3.44 6.29
N VAL A 20 -4.23 -3.89 7.51
CA VAL A 20 -4.98 -4.97 8.16
C VAL A 20 -6.44 -4.57 8.39
N LYS A 21 -6.70 -3.33 8.83
CA LYS A 21 -8.06 -2.82 9.02
C LYS A 21 -8.84 -2.81 7.70
N ALA A 22 -8.25 -2.32 6.61
CA ALA A 22 -8.87 -2.30 5.29
C ALA A 22 -9.17 -3.71 4.76
N LEU A 23 -8.27 -4.68 5.00
CA LEU A 23 -8.51 -6.09 4.68
C LEU A 23 -9.70 -6.65 5.47
N LEU A 24 -9.77 -6.38 6.77
CA LEU A 24 -10.86 -6.83 7.63
C LEU A 24 -12.21 -6.22 7.22
N GLU A 25 -12.24 -4.92 6.89
CA GLU A 25 -13.45 -4.21 6.46
C GLU A 25 -13.98 -4.73 5.12
N ARG A 26 -13.10 -5.05 4.16
CA ARG A 26 -13.51 -5.54 2.84
C ARG A 26 -13.82 -7.03 2.79
N LEU A 27 -13.07 -7.85 3.53
CA LEU A 27 -13.15 -9.31 3.42
C LEU A 27 -13.91 -9.97 4.57
N GLY A 28 -14.05 -9.27 5.70
CA GLY A 28 -14.48 -9.86 6.97
C GLY A 28 -13.37 -10.68 7.65
N ILE A 29 -13.52 -10.89 8.95
CA ILE A 29 -12.48 -11.46 9.83
C ILE A 29 -11.98 -12.83 9.34
N ALA A 30 -12.88 -13.74 8.97
CA ALA A 30 -12.52 -15.08 8.56
C ALA A 30 -11.67 -15.11 7.28
N LYS A 31 -12.12 -14.43 6.22
CA LYS A 31 -11.41 -14.41 4.94
C LYS A 31 -10.08 -13.66 5.04
N ALA A 32 -10.04 -12.55 5.78
CA ALA A 32 -8.81 -11.81 6.04
C ALA A 32 -7.78 -12.67 6.81
N ALA A 33 -8.21 -13.43 7.82
CA ALA A 33 -7.32 -14.32 8.56
C ALA A 33 -6.72 -15.43 7.68
N PHE A 34 -7.53 -16.07 6.83
CA PHE A 34 -7.04 -17.05 5.87
C PHE A 34 -6.10 -16.41 4.84
N PHE A 35 -6.45 -15.25 4.28
CA PHE A 35 -5.61 -14.53 3.34
C PHE A 35 -4.23 -14.23 3.94
N LEU A 36 -4.19 -13.59 5.11
CA LEU A 36 -2.94 -13.27 5.80
C LEU A 36 -2.12 -14.52 6.09
N ARG A 37 -2.74 -15.60 6.55
CA ARG A 37 -2.04 -16.88 6.82
C ARG A 37 -1.35 -17.41 5.56
N GLU A 38 -2.07 -17.48 4.44
CA GLU A 38 -1.53 -18.04 3.20
C GLU A 38 -0.45 -17.11 2.60
N THR A 39 -0.70 -15.80 2.53
CA THR A 39 0.25 -14.86 1.91
C THR A 39 1.50 -14.61 2.75
N SER A 40 1.39 -14.66 4.08
CA SER A 40 2.56 -14.48 4.97
C SER A 40 3.50 -15.69 4.96
N SER A 41 3.01 -16.85 4.51
CA SER A 41 3.77 -18.09 4.47
C SER A 41 4.52 -18.32 3.14
N GLN A 42 4.24 -17.51 2.12
CA GLN A 42 4.80 -17.67 0.78
C GLN A 42 5.93 -16.66 0.51
N PRO A 43 6.98 -17.06 -0.23
CA PRO A 43 7.97 -16.10 -0.72
C PRO A 43 7.30 -15.09 -1.66
N LEU A 44 7.28 -13.83 -1.24
CA LEU A 44 6.67 -12.74 -2.00
C LEU A 44 7.58 -12.30 -3.13
N ASN A 45 7.09 -12.37 -4.37
CA ASN A 45 7.75 -11.75 -5.51
C ASN A 45 7.38 -10.26 -5.58
N TYR A 46 8.15 -9.43 -4.86
CA TYR A 46 7.89 -7.99 -4.76
C TYR A 46 7.93 -7.26 -6.11
N LEU A 47 8.70 -7.75 -7.07
CA LEU A 47 8.78 -7.14 -8.40
C LEU A 47 7.49 -7.37 -9.19
N GLU A 48 6.98 -8.59 -9.17
CA GLU A 48 5.71 -8.94 -9.82
C GLU A 48 4.53 -8.20 -9.19
N ILE A 49 4.48 -8.11 -7.86
CA ILE A 49 3.43 -7.35 -7.15
C ILE A 49 3.50 -5.87 -7.51
N LYS A 50 4.70 -5.28 -7.54
CA LYS A 50 4.90 -3.89 -7.96
C LYS A 50 4.41 -3.67 -9.39
N ASP A 51 4.72 -4.58 -10.30
CA ASP A 51 4.31 -4.49 -11.71
C ASP A 51 2.79 -4.67 -11.86
N GLN A 52 2.16 -5.56 -11.10
CA GLN A 52 0.69 -5.71 -11.10
C GLN A 52 -0.03 -4.47 -10.55
N LEU A 53 0.55 -3.79 -9.55
CA LEU A 53 -0.07 -2.63 -8.92
C LEU A 53 0.17 -1.32 -9.69
N PHE A 54 1.35 -1.16 -10.28
CA PHE A 54 1.81 0.12 -10.82
C PHE A 54 2.41 0.03 -12.23
N GLY A 55 2.42 -1.13 -12.87
CA GLY A 55 3.09 -1.34 -14.17
C GLY A 55 2.54 -0.47 -15.30
N GLU A 56 1.27 -0.08 -15.21
CA GLU A 56 0.60 0.82 -16.16
C GLU A 56 0.73 2.31 -15.78
N MET A 57 1.41 2.64 -14.68
CA MET A 57 1.57 4.00 -14.18
C MET A 57 3.00 4.49 -14.41
N THR A 58 3.14 5.75 -14.85
CA THR A 58 4.45 6.40 -14.87
C THR A 58 4.85 6.86 -13.46
N GLY A 59 6.15 7.08 -13.23
CA GLY A 59 6.62 7.64 -11.97
C GLY A 59 6.00 9.00 -11.64
N THR A 60 5.63 9.78 -12.67
CA THR A 60 4.91 11.05 -12.51
C THR A 60 3.48 10.83 -12.04
N ASP A 61 2.76 9.84 -12.59
CA ASP A 61 1.39 9.53 -12.18
C ASP A 61 1.32 9.10 -10.71
N ILE A 62 2.29 8.27 -10.29
CA ILE A 62 2.41 7.83 -8.89
C ILE A 62 2.68 9.03 -7.97
N TYR A 63 3.62 9.90 -8.36
CA TYR A 63 3.95 11.10 -7.60
C TYR A 63 2.75 12.05 -7.44
N ASP A 64 2.01 12.29 -8.52
CA ASP A 64 0.85 13.18 -8.52
C ASP A 64 -0.30 12.61 -7.68
N GLN A 65 -0.52 11.28 -7.69
CA GLN A 65 -1.49 10.64 -6.80
C GLN A 65 -1.10 10.76 -5.33
N ILE A 66 0.17 10.52 -4.98
CA ILE A 66 0.65 10.68 -3.61
C ILE A 66 0.45 12.13 -3.13
N LYS A 67 0.71 13.11 -4.00
CA LYS A 67 0.55 14.52 -3.67
C LYS A 67 -0.91 14.98 -3.61
N GLY A 68 -1.77 14.45 -4.49
CA GLY A 68 -3.20 14.78 -4.56
C GLY A 68 -4.08 14.13 -3.50
N GLY A 69 -3.57 13.10 -2.81
CA GLY A 69 -4.25 12.42 -1.70
C GLY A 69 -4.19 13.14 -0.35
N TYR A 70 -3.42 14.23 -0.24
CA TYR A 70 -3.36 15.10 0.95
C TYR A 70 -4.22 16.36 0.73
N HIS A 71 -5.52 16.25 1.03
CA HIS A 71 -6.45 17.38 1.17
C HIS A 71 -7.21 17.29 2.48
#